data_AF-A0A2P6U4K9-F1
#
_entry.id   AF-A0A2P6U4K9-F1
#
_cell.length_a   1.000
_cell.length_b   1.000
_cell.length_c   1.000
_cell.angle_alpha   90.00
_cell.angle_beta   90.00
_cell.angle_gamma   90.00
#
_symmetry.space_group_name_H-M   'P 1'
#
loop_
_entity.id
_entity.type
_entity.pdbx_description
1 polymer ?
#
loop_
_entity_poly.entity_id
_entity_poly.type
_entity_poly.pdbx_seq_one_letter_code
_entity_poly.pdbx_strand_id
1 'polypeptide(L)'
;MNRQTLVLFGTYRLVRRMPGGEAMAALTRILHRSQDDELSSFVPTYRVDPLRAACDTGACPYPAGDRPNAVRQFMEAAKREPALVKAPLLLLVETDFIILRPLQGIPAAGSLARPIGFRYLNMDPPAFPAVMRRLYPPGFGPLSDLQPTGPSPVLARLDQWLTVADRWEGFTTQLEADADAKSVLGHMREMYAFVAAAAVARFKLDLQSPPNSILMVQPPVHDEMGQAAMMHYTWASRLVWPNGTDAWRFEKREHTQQQQVDEMPLVPLPPPFQKGAWITPSAAAPAGRNTTRALYDMLVLMAETMNRGIEEVGGARWREVLGRSHDAG
;
A
#
# COMPACT_ATOMS: atom_id res chain seq x y z
N MET A 1 -9.55 8.51 3.09
CA MET A 1 -8.17 8.14 2.69
C MET A 1 -7.34 9.33 2.18
N ASN A 2 -7.91 10.53 2.07
CA ASN A 2 -7.22 11.69 1.49
C ASN A 2 -5.99 12.13 2.30
N ARG A 3 -6.04 12.09 3.64
CA ARG A 3 -4.87 12.37 4.48
C ARG A 3 -3.70 11.42 4.17
N GLN A 4 -3.98 10.11 4.08
CA GLN A 4 -2.95 9.11 3.73
C GLN A 4 -2.35 9.39 2.35
N THR A 5 -3.18 9.72 1.35
CA THR A 5 -2.72 10.14 0.02
C THR A 5 -1.78 11.35 0.08
N LEU A 6 -2.13 12.39 0.84
CA LEU A 6 -1.30 13.59 0.98
C LEU A 6 0.04 13.28 1.66
N VAL A 7 0.04 12.45 2.70
CA VAL A 7 1.28 12.00 3.38
C VAL A 7 2.17 11.23 2.40
N LEU A 8 1.61 10.25 1.68
CA LEU A 8 2.35 9.49 0.67
C LEU A 8 2.91 10.43 -0.42
N PHE A 9 2.09 11.34 -0.94
CA PHE A 9 2.50 12.30 -1.97
C PHE A 9 3.61 13.24 -1.49
N GLY A 10 3.55 13.72 -0.26
CA GLY A 10 4.60 14.52 0.35
C GLY A 10 5.91 13.75 0.48
N THR A 11 5.87 12.52 0.99
CA THR A 11 7.09 11.69 1.08
C THR A 11 7.67 11.33 -0.30
N TYR A 12 6.81 11.10 -1.30
CA TYR A 12 7.22 10.96 -2.70
C TYR A 12 7.96 12.20 -3.21
N ARG A 13 7.39 13.41 -3.01
CA ARG A 13 8.02 14.67 -3.44
C ARG A 13 9.38 14.89 -2.79
N LEU A 14 9.51 14.59 -1.50
CA LEU A 14 10.79 14.66 -0.78
C LEU A 14 11.82 13.71 -1.37
N VAL A 15 11.46 12.44 -1.53
CA VAL A 15 12.36 11.39 -2.04
C VAL A 15 12.77 11.63 -3.47
N ARG A 16 11.89 12.17 -4.32
CA ARG A 16 12.22 12.53 -5.71
C ARG A 16 13.35 13.55 -5.83
N ARG A 17 13.60 14.35 -4.78
CA ARG A 17 14.70 15.33 -4.73
C ARG A 17 15.99 14.79 -4.11
N MET A 18 15.97 13.54 -3.61
CA MET A 18 17.17 12.88 -3.11
C MET A 18 17.99 12.28 -4.26
N PRO A 19 19.30 12.03 -4.08
CA PRO A 19 20.11 11.31 -5.07
C PRO A 19 19.50 9.95 -5.41
N GLY A 20 19.24 9.68 -6.70
CA GLY A 20 18.55 8.47 -7.17
C GLY A 20 17.02 8.61 -7.24
N GLY A 21 16.47 9.72 -6.72
CA GLY A 21 15.04 10.00 -6.69
C GLY A 21 14.43 10.24 -8.08
N GLU A 22 15.25 10.62 -9.06
CA GLU A 22 14.83 10.80 -10.46
C GLU A 22 14.28 9.51 -11.10
N ALA A 23 14.68 8.34 -10.59
CA ALA A 23 14.14 7.05 -11.02
C ALA A 23 12.64 6.90 -10.64
N MET A 24 12.17 7.63 -9.63
CA MET A 24 10.75 7.73 -9.29
C MET A 24 10.08 8.80 -10.16
N ALA A 25 9.90 8.47 -11.44
CA ALA A 25 9.57 9.43 -12.49
C ALA A 25 8.24 10.17 -12.26
N ALA A 26 7.21 9.47 -11.82
CA ALA A 26 5.86 10.00 -11.61
C ALA A 26 5.11 9.24 -10.50
N LEU A 27 4.10 9.90 -9.93
CA LEU A 27 3.09 9.31 -9.07
C LEU A 27 1.72 9.63 -9.66
N THR A 28 0.87 8.62 -9.80
CA THR A 28 -0.53 8.77 -10.21
C THR A 28 -1.42 8.10 -9.19
N ARG A 29 -2.36 8.87 -8.63
CA ARG A 29 -3.42 8.35 -7.78
C ARG A 29 -4.54 7.79 -8.65
N ILE A 30 -4.94 6.55 -8.42
CA ILE A 30 -6.12 5.97 -9.09
C ILE A 30 -7.35 6.23 -8.21
N LEU A 31 -8.25 7.10 -8.66
CA LEU A 31 -9.47 7.47 -7.94
C LEU A 31 -10.66 6.69 -8.49
N HIS A 32 -11.19 5.74 -7.72
CA HIS A 32 -12.39 4.98 -8.06
C HIS A 32 -13.63 5.67 -7.48
N ARG A 33 -14.05 6.76 -8.12
CA ARG A 33 -15.27 7.52 -7.80
C ARG A 33 -15.93 8.00 -9.07
N SER A 34 -17.24 8.19 -9.04
CA SER A 34 -17.99 8.73 -10.19
C SER A 34 -17.63 10.19 -10.49
N GLN A 35 -17.07 10.91 -9.51
CA GLN A 35 -16.65 12.31 -9.64
C GLN A 35 -15.26 12.51 -9.03
N ASP A 36 -14.59 13.55 -9.50
CA ASP A 36 -13.35 14.03 -8.89
C ASP A 36 -13.60 14.47 -7.44
N ASP A 37 -12.61 14.24 -6.60
CA ASP A 37 -12.62 14.75 -5.23
C ASP A 37 -11.66 15.93 -5.04
N GLU A 38 -11.65 16.48 -3.83
CA GLU A 38 -10.86 17.66 -3.46
C GLU A 38 -9.35 17.55 -3.74
N LEU A 39 -8.77 16.35 -3.88
CA LEU A 39 -7.34 16.20 -4.15
C LEU A 39 -7.04 16.12 -5.64
N SER A 40 -8.06 15.94 -6.49
CA SER A 40 -7.88 15.64 -7.92
C SER A 40 -7.19 16.77 -8.67
N SER A 41 -7.36 18.02 -8.20
CA SER A 41 -6.67 19.20 -8.74
C SER A 41 -5.26 19.43 -8.18
N PHE A 42 -4.80 18.61 -7.23
CA PHE A 42 -3.55 18.87 -6.48
C PHE A 42 -2.59 17.69 -6.45
N VAL A 43 -3.11 16.48 -6.61
CA VAL A 43 -2.35 15.24 -6.72
C VAL A 43 -2.65 14.67 -8.10
N PRO A 44 -1.64 14.33 -8.93
CA PRO A 44 -1.90 13.75 -10.25
C PRO A 44 -2.81 12.53 -10.12
N THR A 45 -4.01 12.63 -10.69
CA THR A 45 -5.10 11.68 -10.46
C THR A 45 -5.61 11.15 -11.79
N TYR A 46 -5.79 9.85 -11.87
CA TYR A 46 -6.55 9.19 -12.93
C TYR A 46 -7.83 8.65 -12.33
N ARG A 47 -8.97 9.22 -12.73
CA ARG A 47 -10.28 8.78 -12.26
C ARG A 47 -10.77 7.59 -13.08
N VAL A 48 -11.36 6.63 -12.39
CA VAL A 48 -11.95 5.41 -12.94
C VAL A 48 -13.34 5.22 -12.35
N ASP A 49 -14.19 4.51 -13.07
CA ASP A 49 -15.57 4.32 -12.61
C ASP A 49 -15.62 3.27 -11.48
N PRO A 50 -16.26 3.57 -10.34
CA PRO A 50 -16.39 2.63 -9.23
C PRO A 50 -17.36 1.50 -9.58
N LEU A 51 -17.25 0.35 -8.90
CA LEU A 51 -18.23 -0.73 -9.08
C LEU A 51 -19.62 -0.34 -8.55
N ARG A 52 -19.67 0.60 -7.60
CA ARG A 52 -20.90 1.07 -6.94
C ARG A 52 -20.89 2.58 -6.77
N ALA A 53 -21.29 3.32 -7.80
CA ALA A 53 -21.35 4.79 -7.75
C ALA A 53 -22.18 5.36 -6.58
N ALA A 54 -23.22 4.64 -6.14
CA ALA A 54 -24.02 5.02 -4.98
C ALA A 54 -23.21 5.08 -3.65
N CYS A 55 -22.03 4.47 -3.61
CA CYS A 55 -21.17 4.42 -2.43
C CYS A 55 -20.18 5.60 -2.34
N ASP A 56 -20.15 6.51 -3.32
CA ASP A 56 -19.24 7.65 -3.34
C ASP A 56 -19.42 8.60 -2.15
N THR A 57 -20.62 8.63 -1.58
CA THR A 57 -20.98 9.44 -0.40
C THR A 57 -20.49 8.86 0.93
N GLY A 58 -19.81 7.70 0.91
CA GLY A 58 -19.32 7.02 2.11
C GLY A 58 -20.39 6.23 2.87
N ALA A 59 -21.59 6.09 2.29
CA ALA A 59 -22.70 5.33 2.86
C ALA A 59 -22.47 3.80 2.86
N CYS A 60 -21.45 3.32 2.14
CA CYS A 60 -21.11 1.90 2.05
C CYS A 60 -19.76 1.60 2.71
N PRO A 61 -19.58 0.38 3.24
CA PRO A 61 -18.26 -0.18 3.46
C PRO A 61 -17.45 -0.22 2.15
N TYR A 62 -16.14 -0.02 2.24
CA TYR A 62 -15.24 -0.12 1.10
C TYR A 62 -15.36 -1.50 0.43
N PRO A 63 -15.74 -1.60 -0.86
CA PRO A 63 -15.86 -2.89 -1.51
C PRO A 63 -14.46 -3.39 -1.92
N ALA A 64 -14.12 -4.63 -1.55
CA ALA A 64 -12.81 -5.20 -1.88
C ALA A 64 -12.56 -5.25 -3.40
N GLY A 65 -13.62 -5.31 -4.22
CA GLY A 65 -13.56 -5.27 -5.68
C GLY A 65 -13.16 -3.93 -6.30
N ASP A 66 -13.26 -2.80 -5.59
CA ASP A 66 -13.00 -1.49 -6.20
C ASP A 66 -11.54 -1.33 -6.61
N ARG A 67 -10.60 -1.82 -5.81
CA ARG A 67 -9.17 -1.77 -6.12
C ARG A 67 -8.81 -2.52 -7.42
N PRO A 68 -9.12 -3.83 -7.57
CA PRO A 68 -8.81 -4.53 -8.81
C PRO A 68 -9.50 -3.90 -10.03
N ASN A 69 -10.76 -3.48 -9.91
CA ASN A 69 -11.47 -2.77 -10.98
C ASN A 69 -10.75 -1.47 -11.36
N ALA A 70 -10.31 -0.70 -10.36
CA ALA A 70 -9.59 0.55 -10.57
C ALA A 70 -8.25 0.34 -11.29
N VAL A 71 -7.48 -0.65 -10.83
CA VAL A 71 -6.19 -0.99 -11.45
C VAL A 71 -6.40 -1.50 -12.87
N ARG A 72 -7.38 -2.39 -13.11
CA ARG A 72 -7.70 -2.87 -14.47
C ARG A 72 -8.02 -1.71 -15.41
N GLN A 73 -8.91 -0.81 -15.03
CA GLN A 73 -9.27 0.35 -15.85
C GLN A 73 -8.06 1.24 -16.14
N PHE A 74 -7.20 1.50 -15.14
CA PHE A 74 -5.98 2.29 -15.34
C PHE A 74 -4.98 1.59 -16.27
N MET A 75 -4.75 0.29 -16.12
CA MET A 75 -3.81 -0.45 -16.98
C MET A 75 -4.30 -0.48 -18.43
N GLU A 76 -5.61 -0.69 -18.65
CA GLU A 76 -6.21 -0.63 -19.97
C GLU A 76 -6.16 0.78 -20.58
N ALA A 77 -6.31 1.82 -19.77
CA ALA A 77 -6.10 3.20 -20.22
C ALA A 77 -4.63 3.44 -20.62
N ALA A 78 -3.67 3.04 -19.78
CA ALA A 78 -2.24 3.16 -20.04
C ALA A 78 -1.80 2.40 -21.30
N LYS A 79 -2.45 1.27 -21.62
CA LYS A 79 -2.24 0.54 -22.87
C LYS A 79 -2.68 1.34 -24.09
N ARG A 80 -3.82 2.04 -24.00
CA ARG A 80 -4.36 2.87 -25.10
C ARG A 80 -3.62 4.20 -25.23
N GLU A 81 -3.22 4.77 -24.11
CA GLU A 81 -2.54 6.05 -24.02
C GLU A 81 -1.22 5.90 -23.23
N PRO A 82 -0.13 5.47 -23.90
CA PRO A 82 1.15 5.24 -23.24
C PRO A 82 1.70 6.45 -22.48
N ALA A 83 1.27 7.67 -22.84
CA ALA A 83 1.66 8.90 -22.18
C ALA A 83 1.20 8.97 -20.70
N LEU A 84 0.22 8.17 -20.27
CA LEU A 84 -0.21 8.08 -18.88
C LEU A 84 0.87 7.48 -17.97
N VAL A 85 1.79 6.69 -18.52
CA VAL A 85 2.88 6.04 -17.79
C VAL A 85 4.21 6.71 -18.14
N LYS A 86 4.93 7.18 -17.12
CA LYS A 86 6.21 7.92 -17.29
C LYS A 86 7.46 7.07 -17.07
N ALA A 87 7.30 5.79 -16.73
CA ALA A 87 8.40 4.87 -16.46
C ALA A 87 8.09 3.44 -16.94
N PRO A 88 9.10 2.65 -17.33
CA PRO A 88 8.89 1.28 -17.82
C PRO A 88 8.46 0.28 -16.74
N LEU A 89 8.68 0.62 -15.46
CA LEU A 89 8.27 -0.17 -14.30
C LEU A 89 7.24 0.63 -13.50
N LEU A 90 6.17 -0.06 -13.11
CA LEU A 90 5.06 0.46 -12.32
C LEU A 90 5.09 -0.17 -10.93
N LEU A 91 5.18 0.67 -9.90
CA LEU A 91 5.01 0.28 -8.52
C LEU A 91 3.58 0.57 -8.07
N LEU A 92 2.77 -0.48 -7.87
CA LEU A 92 1.45 -0.35 -7.25
C LEU A 92 1.60 -0.36 -5.73
N VAL A 93 1.11 0.68 -5.06
CA VAL A 93 1.08 0.78 -3.59
C VAL A 93 -0.28 1.24 -3.09
N GLU A 94 -0.65 0.83 -1.88
CA GLU A 94 -1.74 1.43 -1.11
C GLU A 94 -1.34 2.84 -0.61
N THR A 95 -2.31 3.62 -0.14
CA THR A 95 -2.05 4.99 0.36
C THR A 95 -1.42 5.02 1.76
N ASP A 96 -1.41 3.90 2.48
CA ASP A 96 -0.83 3.77 3.81
C ASP A 96 0.67 3.40 3.79
N PHE A 97 1.37 3.95 2.80
CA PHE A 97 2.82 3.88 2.67
C PHE A 97 3.45 5.26 2.92
N ILE A 98 4.66 5.26 3.45
CA ILE A 98 5.59 6.41 3.42
C ILE A 98 6.87 5.97 2.72
N ILE A 99 7.46 6.89 1.96
CA ILE A 99 8.70 6.63 1.20
C ILE A 99 9.84 7.36 1.91
N LEU A 100 10.90 6.63 2.26
CA LEU A 100 12.02 7.16 3.06
C LEU A 100 13.24 7.48 2.20
N ARG A 101 13.44 6.73 1.12
CA ARG A 101 14.55 6.87 0.19
C ARG A 101 14.15 6.33 -1.19
N PRO A 102 14.90 6.66 -2.26
CA PRO A 102 14.63 6.10 -3.58
C PRO A 102 14.74 4.58 -3.59
N LEU A 103 13.98 3.92 -4.46
CA LEU A 103 14.11 2.48 -4.69
C LEU A 103 15.51 2.17 -5.23
N GLN A 104 16.18 1.21 -4.60
CA GLN A 104 17.50 0.74 -5.00
C GLN A 104 17.41 -0.67 -5.57
N GLY A 105 18.36 -1.03 -6.43
CA GLY A 105 18.41 -2.39 -7.01
C GLY A 105 17.23 -2.74 -7.93
N ILE A 106 16.54 -1.72 -8.49
CA ILE A 106 15.48 -1.95 -9.46
C ILE A 106 16.06 -2.55 -10.75
N PRO A 107 15.35 -3.49 -11.41
CA PRO A 107 15.79 -4.02 -12.69
C PRO A 107 15.95 -2.92 -13.73
N ALA A 108 16.96 -3.06 -14.59
CA ALA A 108 17.14 -2.16 -15.72
C ALA A 108 15.90 -2.13 -16.63
N ALA A 109 15.62 -0.97 -17.23
CA ALA A 109 14.57 -0.83 -18.22
C ALA A 109 14.76 -1.85 -19.36
N GLY A 110 13.69 -2.58 -19.72
CA GLY A 110 13.73 -3.63 -20.75
C GLY A 110 14.23 -5.00 -20.27
N SER A 111 14.69 -5.12 -19.02
CA SER A 111 15.02 -6.43 -18.43
C SER A 111 13.81 -7.36 -18.41
N LEU A 112 14.04 -8.66 -18.66
CA LEU A 112 13.08 -9.75 -18.45
C LEU A 112 12.98 -10.18 -16.97
N ALA A 113 13.41 -9.33 -16.05
CA ALA A 113 13.31 -9.58 -14.62
C ALA A 113 11.86 -9.88 -14.22
N ARG A 114 11.73 -10.76 -13.23
CA ARG A 114 10.44 -11.06 -12.61
C ARG A 114 9.90 -9.80 -11.93
N PRO A 115 8.57 -9.64 -11.88
CA PRO A 115 7.98 -8.61 -11.05
C PRO A 115 8.36 -8.86 -9.59
N ILE A 116 8.58 -7.80 -8.82
CA ILE A 116 9.01 -7.88 -7.42
C ILE A 116 7.80 -7.64 -6.53
N GLY A 117 7.62 -8.49 -5.52
CA GLY A 117 6.53 -8.39 -4.55
C GLY A 117 7.01 -8.58 -3.12
N PHE A 118 6.09 -8.43 -2.18
CA PHE A 118 6.37 -8.57 -0.75
C PHE A 118 5.69 -9.81 -0.17
N ARG A 119 6.44 -10.61 0.62
CA ARG A 119 5.86 -11.74 1.37
C ARG A 119 5.11 -11.26 2.60
N TYR A 120 3.79 -11.43 2.62
CA TYR A 120 2.95 -11.06 3.75
C TYR A 120 2.84 -12.19 4.78
N LEU A 121 3.02 -11.88 6.06
CA LEU A 121 2.94 -12.84 7.16
C LEU A 121 1.51 -13.35 7.41
N ASN A 122 0.51 -12.54 7.07
CA ASN A 122 -0.92 -12.85 7.24
C ASN A 122 -1.57 -13.47 5.99
N MET A 123 -0.77 -13.85 4.99
CA MET A 123 -1.24 -14.51 3.77
C MET A 123 -0.79 -15.97 3.77
N ASP A 124 -1.74 -16.89 3.77
CA ASP A 124 -1.49 -18.34 3.64
C ASP A 124 -2.56 -18.97 2.73
N PRO A 125 -2.45 -18.83 1.40
CA PRO A 125 -3.44 -19.39 0.47
C PRO A 125 -3.68 -20.90 0.63
N PRO A 126 -2.66 -21.75 0.85
CA PRO A 126 -2.86 -23.17 1.15
C PRO A 126 -3.75 -23.47 2.37
N ALA A 127 -3.87 -22.56 3.35
CA ALA A 127 -4.74 -22.74 4.52
C ALA A 127 -6.24 -22.69 4.18
N PHE A 128 -6.62 -22.20 2.99
CA PHE A 128 -8.02 -22.08 2.57
C PHE A 128 -8.33 -22.91 1.30
N PRO A 129 -8.08 -24.23 1.31
CA PRO A 129 -8.07 -25.03 0.10
C PRO A 129 -9.43 -25.07 -0.61
N ALA A 130 -10.54 -25.10 0.14
CA ALA A 130 -11.88 -25.14 -0.43
C ALA A 130 -12.20 -23.89 -1.28
N VAL A 131 -11.84 -22.70 -0.77
CA VAL A 131 -12.04 -21.43 -1.47
C VAL A 131 -11.03 -21.28 -2.59
N MET A 132 -9.74 -21.54 -2.31
CA MET A 132 -8.69 -21.34 -3.31
C MET A 132 -8.81 -22.29 -4.51
N ARG A 133 -9.34 -23.52 -4.34
CA ARG A 133 -9.59 -24.44 -5.45
C ARG A 133 -10.70 -24.00 -6.40
N ARG A 134 -11.60 -23.08 -5.99
CA ARG A 134 -12.60 -22.48 -6.89
C ARG A 134 -11.93 -21.58 -7.93
N LEU A 135 -10.91 -20.82 -7.51
CA LEU A 135 -10.13 -19.94 -8.40
C LEU A 135 -8.95 -20.65 -9.08
N TYR A 136 -8.38 -21.66 -8.41
CA TYR A 136 -7.21 -22.42 -8.85
C TYR A 136 -7.46 -23.95 -8.82
N PRO A 137 -8.31 -24.49 -9.72
CA PRO A 137 -8.60 -25.92 -9.79
C PRO A 137 -7.33 -26.78 -9.97
N PRO A 138 -7.38 -28.09 -9.63
CA PRO A 138 -6.22 -28.99 -9.73
C PRO A 138 -5.52 -28.99 -11.10
N GLY A 139 -6.25 -28.75 -12.18
CA GLY A 139 -5.68 -28.66 -13.54
C GLY A 139 -4.73 -27.48 -13.76
N PHE A 140 -4.76 -26.44 -12.92
CA PHE A 140 -3.79 -25.34 -13.01
C PHE A 140 -2.50 -25.60 -12.25
N GLY A 141 -2.52 -26.43 -11.21
CA GLY A 141 -1.35 -26.75 -10.39
C GLY A 141 -1.66 -27.04 -8.92
N PRO A 142 -0.63 -27.34 -8.11
CA PRO A 142 -0.76 -27.45 -6.66
C PRO A 142 -1.01 -26.08 -6.00
N LEU A 143 -1.70 -26.06 -4.85
CA LEU A 143 -1.93 -24.81 -4.11
C LEU A 143 -0.63 -24.16 -3.60
N SER A 144 0.48 -24.91 -3.54
CA SER A 144 1.80 -24.37 -3.21
C SER A 144 2.32 -23.35 -4.23
N ASP A 145 1.73 -23.28 -5.43
CA ASP A 145 2.06 -22.26 -6.44
C ASP A 145 1.50 -20.87 -6.07
N LEU A 146 0.53 -20.83 -5.16
CA LEU A 146 -0.09 -19.59 -4.67
C LEU A 146 0.83 -18.91 -3.66
N GLN A 147 1.55 -17.90 -4.12
CA GLN A 147 2.53 -17.16 -3.31
C GLN A 147 1.85 -16.34 -2.19
N PRO A 148 2.40 -16.28 -0.96
CA PRO A 148 1.83 -15.51 0.15
C PRO A 148 2.13 -14.02 0.01
N THR A 149 1.41 -13.35 -0.90
CA THR A 149 1.61 -11.95 -1.29
C THR A 149 0.27 -11.24 -1.49
N GLY A 150 0.31 -9.95 -1.79
CA GLY A 150 -0.81 -9.16 -2.29
C GLY A 150 -0.41 -8.30 -3.50
N PRO A 151 -1.32 -7.43 -3.97
CA PRO A 151 -1.10 -6.56 -5.13
C PRO A 151 -0.27 -5.31 -4.81
N SER A 152 -0.08 -5.00 -3.53
CA SER A 152 0.68 -3.85 -3.04
C SER A 152 1.65 -4.33 -1.96
N PRO A 153 2.94 -3.94 -1.99
CA PRO A 153 3.61 -3.31 -3.10
C PRO A 153 3.96 -4.37 -4.16
N VAL A 154 3.72 -4.05 -5.42
CA VAL A 154 4.22 -4.85 -6.54
C VAL A 154 4.86 -3.94 -7.58
N LEU A 155 6.12 -4.22 -7.92
CA LEU A 155 6.87 -3.57 -8.99
C LEU A 155 6.87 -4.47 -10.22
N ALA A 156 6.22 -4.05 -11.29
CA ALA A 156 6.13 -4.81 -12.53
C ALA A 156 6.04 -3.90 -13.75
N ARG A 157 6.35 -4.42 -14.93
CA ARG A 157 6.13 -3.70 -16.18
C ARG A 157 4.63 -3.63 -16.52
N LEU A 158 4.24 -2.66 -17.34
CA LEU A 158 2.86 -2.51 -17.81
C LEU A 158 2.35 -3.77 -18.53
N ASP A 159 3.15 -4.37 -19.41
CA ASP A 159 2.78 -5.60 -20.13
C ASP A 159 2.52 -6.76 -19.18
N GLN A 160 3.31 -6.88 -18.10
CA GLN A 160 3.09 -7.88 -17.06
C GLN A 160 1.80 -7.60 -16.28
N TRP A 161 1.54 -6.35 -15.88
CA TRP A 161 0.29 -5.96 -15.21
C TRP A 161 -0.96 -6.28 -16.06
N LEU A 162 -0.90 -6.03 -17.36
CA LEU A 162 -1.97 -6.35 -18.31
C LEU A 162 -2.29 -7.85 -18.38
N THR A 163 -1.35 -8.74 -18.04
CA THR A 163 -1.63 -10.20 -18.01
C THR A 163 -2.42 -10.65 -16.79
N VAL A 164 -2.44 -9.86 -15.71
CA VAL A 164 -3.02 -10.25 -14.41
C VAL A 164 -4.24 -9.41 -14.02
N ALA A 165 -4.32 -8.14 -14.45
CA ALA A 165 -5.33 -7.19 -13.97
C ALA A 165 -6.78 -7.65 -14.23
N ASP A 166 -7.11 -8.08 -15.45
CA ASP A 166 -8.45 -8.58 -15.81
C ASP A 166 -8.85 -9.79 -14.95
N ARG A 167 -7.92 -10.72 -14.76
CA ARG A 167 -8.18 -11.93 -13.98
C ARG A 167 -8.31 -11.63 -12.49
N TRP A 168 -7.52 -10.69 -11.97
CA TRP A 168 -7.62 -10.26 -10.57
C TRP A 168 -8.98 -9.64 -10.28
N GLU A 169 -9.49 -8.77 -11.14
CA GLU A 169 -10.86 -8.24 -11.03
C GLU A 169 -11.93 -9.32 -11.14
N GLY A 170 -11.84 -10.19 -12.15
CA GLY A 170 -12.79 -11.29 -12.35
C GLY A 170 -12.84 -12.24 -11.16
N PHE A 171 -11.69 -12.64 -10.62
CA PHE A 171 -11.60 -13.50 -9.44
C PHE A 171 -12.10 -12.80 -8.18
N THR A 172 -11.84 -11.50 -8.04
CA THR A 172 -12.38 -10.73 -6.90
C THR A 172 -13.91 -10.69 -6.97
N THR A 173 -14.48 -10.48 -8.15
CA THR A 173 -15.93 -10.52 -8.37
C THR A 173 -16.51 -11.89 -7.99
N GLN A 174 -15.85 -12.99 -8.35
CA GLN A 174 -16.28 -14.34 -7.95
C GLN A 174 -16.29 -14.51 -6.43
N LEU A 175 -15.23 -14.10 -5.72
CA LEU A 175 -15.18 -14.18 -4.26
C LEU A 175 -16.19 -13.24 -3.58
N GLU A 176 -16.49 -12.09 -4.20
CA GLU A 176 -17.55 -11.18 -3.75
C GLU A 176 -18.97 -11.69 -4.04
N ALA A 177 -19.15 -12.68 -4.90
CA ALA A 177 -20.44 -13.36 -5.09
C ALA A 177 -20.60 -14.57 -4.14
N ASP A 178 -19.50 -15.05 -3.55
CA ASP A 178 -19.44 -16.27 -2.76
C ASP A 178 -19.56 -15.98 -1.25
N ALA A 179 -20.65 -16.42 -0.63
CA ALA A 179 -20.92 -16.20 0.78
C ALA A 179 -19.91 -16.91 1.71
N ASP A 180 -19.45 -18.11 1.32
CA ASP A 180 -18.46 -18.87 2.07
C ASP A 180 -17.08 -18.18 1.98
N ALA A 181 -16.67 -17.76 0.78
CA ALA A 181 -15.44 -17.00 0.60
C ALA A 181 -15.45 -15.68 1.40
N LYS A 182 -16.59 -14.98 1.46
CA LYS A 182 -16.76 -13.78 2.31
C LYS A 182 -16.57 -14.05 3.78
N SER A 183 -17.16 -15.14 4.27
CA SER A 183 -17.04 -15.53 5.68
C SER A 183 -15.62 -15.92 6.03
N VAL A 184 -14.95 -16.69 5.17
CA VAL A 184 -13.62 -17.25 5.44
C VAL A 184 -12.50 -16.22 5.25
N LEU A 185 -12.51 -15.49 4.13
CA LEU A 185 -11.40 -14.60 3.76
C LEU A 185 -11.58 -13.17 4.26
N GLY A 186 -12.80 -12.78 4.66
CA GLY A 186 -13.09 -11.43 5.15
C GLY A 186 -12.61 -10.34 4.17
N HIS A 187 -12.02 -9.27 4.68
CA HIS A 187 -11.56 -8.14 3.86
C HIS A 187 -10.36 -8.48 2.93
N MET A 188 -9.72 -9.63 3.10
CA MET A 188 -8.54 -10.03 2.30
C MET A 188 -8.90 -10.71 0.97
N ARG A 189 -10.20 -10.82 0.63
CA ARG A 189 -10.66 -11.48 -0.62
C ARG A 189 -9.91 -11.03 -1.86
N GLU A 190 -9.74 -9.72 -2.05
CA GLU A 190 -9.05 -9.19 -3.22
C GLU A 190 -7.56 -9.61 -3.27
N MET A 191 -6.90 -9.72 -2.11
CA MET A 191 -5.50 -10.17 -2.04
C MET A 191 -5.39 -11.65 -2.43
N TYR A 192 -6.29 -12.51 -1.95
CA TYR A 192 -6.33 -13.92 -2.35
C TYR A 192 -6.70 -14.09 -3.84
N ALA A 193 -7.62 -13.26 -4.35
CA ALA A 193 -7.92 -13.22 -5.77
C ALA A 193 -6.70 -12.81 -6.61
N PHE A 194 -5.91 -11.81 -6.17
CA PHE A 194 -4.67 -11.41 -6.82
C PHE A 194 -3.67 -12.58 -6.89
N VAL A 195 -3.47 -13.29 -5.78
CA VAL A 195 -2.55 -14.44 -5.73
C VAL A 195 -2.97 -15.54 -6.70
N ALA A 196 -4.26 -15.89 -6.74
CA ALA A 196 -4.77 -16.86 -7.70
C ALA A 196 -4.62 -16.37 -9.14
N ALA A 197 -4.93 -15.10 -9.40
CA ALA A 197 -4.81 -14.50 -10.73
C ALA A 197 -3.36 -14.50 -11.22
N ALA A 198 -2.42 -14.16 -10.34
CA ALA A 198 -0.99 -14.16 -10.62
C ALA A 198 -0.47 -15.57 -10.94
N ALA A 199 -0.88 -16.58 -10.17
CA ALA A 199 -0.52 -17.98 -10.43
C ALA A 199 -1.05 -18.46 -11.80
N VAL A 200 -2.32 -18.19 -12.12
CA VAL A 200 -2.89 -18.56 -13.43
C VAL A 200 -2.21 -17.80 -14.57
N ALA A 201 -1.86 -16.53 -14.37
CA ALA A 201 -1.15 -15.72 -15.36
C ALA A 201 0.34 -16.09 -15.52
N ARG A 202 0.86 -17.01 -14.69
CA ARG A 202 2.31 -17.27 -14.55
C ARG A 202 3.10 -15.99 -14.23
N PHE A 203 2.45 -15.03 -13.58
CA PHE A 203 3.02 -13.80 -13.06
C PHE A 203 3.79 -14.14 -11.77
N LYS A 204 4.92 -14.82 -11.91
CA LYS A 204 5.71 -15.31 -10.78
C LYS A 204 6.53 -14.18 -10.16
N LEU A 205 6.11 -13.74 -8.98
CA LEU A 205 6.76 -12.68 -8.24
C LEU A 205 8.08 -13.18 -7.62
N ASP A 206 9.11 -12.35 -7.71
CA ASP A 206 10.24 -12.41 -6.79
C ASP A 206 9.80 -11.85 -5.44
N LEU A 207 9.41 -12.74 -4.53
CA LEU A 207 8.95 -12.35 -3.20
C LEU A 207 10.14 -12.09 -2.29
N GLN A 208 10.28 -10.84 -1.90
CA GLN A 208 11.32 -10.42 -0.97
C GLN A 208 10.77 -10.27 0.44
N SER A 209 11.67 -10.30 1.42
CA SER A 209 11.37 -10.11 2.84
C SER A 209 12.46 -9.28 3.49
N PRO A 210 12.15 -8.45 4.49
CA PRO A 210 13.17 -7.71 5.23
C PRO A 210 14.19 -8.68 5.87
N PRO A 211 15.48 -8.31 5.96
CA PRO A 211 16.06 -7.01 5.59
C PRO A 211 16.38 -6.83 4.09
N ASN A 212 16.16 -7.85 3.25
CA ASN A 212 16.56 -7.84 1.84
C ASN A 212 15.48 -7.31 0.88
N SER A 213 14.28 -7.03 1.38
CA SER A 213 13.20 -6.39 0.62
C SER A 213 13.62 -4.97 0.23
N ILE A 214 13.70 -4.70 -1.07
CA ILE A 214 13.94 -3.33 -1.57
C ILE A 214 12.68 -2.46 -1.52
N LEU A 215 11.50 -3.09 -1.44
CA LEU A 215 10.22 -2.40 -1.50
C LEU A 215 9.87 -1.79 -0.14
N MET A 216 9.64 -2.63 0.86
CA MET A 216 9.06 -2.18 2.13
C MET A 216 9.51 -2.98 3.35
N VAL A 217 9.27 -2.37 4.52
CA VAL A 217 9.15 -3.01 5.84
C VAL A 217 7.79 -2.67 6.48
N GLN A 218 7.41 -3.41 7.53
CA GLN A 218 6.17 -3.19 8.29
C GLN A 218 6.47 -2.93 9.76
N PRO A 219 6.54 -1.68 10.23
CA PRO A 219 6.51 -1.39 11.66
C PRO A 219 5.12 -1.75 12.25
N PRO A 220 5.03 -2.27 13.49
CA PRO A 220 6.11 -2.62 14.41
C PRO A 220 6.62 -4.07 14.28
N VAL A 221 6.25 -4.79 13.21
CA VAL A 221 6.73 -6.17 12.96
C VAL A 221 8.25 -6.19 12.77
N HIS A 222 8.77 -5.27 11.95
CA HIS A 222 10.19 -5.14 11.65
C HIS A 222 10.79 -3.95 12.41
N ASP A 223 11.97 -4.13 12.99
CA ASP A 223 12.71 -3.13 13.78
C ASP A 223 13.96 -2.58 13.08
N GLU A 224 14.14 -2.86 11.80
CA GLU A 224 15.15 -2.24 10.96
C GLU A 224 14.64 -2.03 9.52
N MET A 225 15.23 -1.07 8.80
CA MET A 225 14.88 -0.78 7.41
C MET A 225 15.50 -1.77 6.41
N GLY A 226 16.69 -2.32 6.71
CA GLY A 226 17.45 -3.12 5.75
C GLY A 226 17.64 -2.39 4.42
N GLN A 227 17.22 -3.01 3.31
CA GLN A 227 17.25 -2.47 1.95
C GLN A 227 15.95 -1.76 1.53
N ALA A 228 14.93 -1.71 2.38
CA ALA A 228 13.62 -1.19 1.98
C ALA A 228 13.66 0.31 1.67
N ALA A 229 12.86 0.74 0.70
CA ALA A 229 12.62 2.14 0.40
C ALA A 229 11.45 2.73 1.19
N MET A 230 10.47 1.90 1.57
CA MET A 230 9.20 2.33 2.13
C MET A 230 8.87 1.67 3.46
N MET A 231 7.99 2.30 4.24
CA MET A 231 7.30 1.65 5.36
C MET A 231 5.81 1.57 5.06
N HIS A 232 5.22 0.39 5.28
CA HIS A 232 3.77 0.18 5.24
C HIS A 232 3.22 0.22 6.67
N TYR A 233 2.44 1.24 6.99
CA TYR A 233 1.91 1.48 8.34
C TYR A 233 0.48 0.93 8.51
N THR A 234 0.25 -0.28 8.01
CA THR A 234 -1.10 -0.88 7.99
C THR A 234 -1.64 -1.27 9.38
N TRP A 235 -0.73 -1.66 10.27
CA TRP A 235 -1.02 -2.06 11.64
C TRP A 235 -0.90 -0.87 12.61
N ALA A 236 -1.73 -0.85 13.64
CA ALA A 236 -1.54 0.06 14.77
C ALA A 236 -0.12 -0.09 15.33
N SER A 237 0.58 1.03 15.49
CA SER A 237 1.88 1.07 16.16
C SER A 237 1.69 1.59 17.57
N ARG A 238 2.10 0.83 18.59
CA ARG A 238 1.83 1.14 20.00
C ARG A 238 3.06 0.91 20.88
N LEU A 239 3.28 1.82 21.82
CA LEU A 239 4.12 1.60 22.99
C LEU A 239 3.19 1.44 24.19
N VAL A 240 3.20 0.29 24.84
CA VAL A 240 2.26 -0.06 25.91
C VAL A 240 3.02 -0.21 27.22
N TRP A 241 2.57 0.48 28.27
CA TRP A 241 3.08 0.29 29.62
C TRP A 241 2.73 -1.10 30.17
N PRO A 242 3.45 -1.63 31.17
CA PRO A 242 3.13 -2.93 31.77
C PRO A 242 1.72 -3.02 32.37
N ASN A 243 1.10 -1.89 32.72
CA ASN A 243 -0.28 -1.81 33.21
C ASN A 243 -1.34 -1.86 32.09
N GLY A 244 -0.93 -1.97 30.81
CA GLY A 244 -1.79 -2.07 29.65
C GLY A 244 -2.21 -0.75 29.00
N THR A 245 -1.81 0.41 29.53
CA THR A 245 -2.14 1.70 28.91
C THR A 245 -1.15 2.09 27.81
N ASP A 246 -1.62 2.81 26.80
CA ASP A 246 -0.77 3.31 25.71
C ASP A 246 0.08 4.48 26.20
N ALA A 247 1.41 4.32 26.15
CA ALA A 247 2.37 5.43 26.27
C ALA A 247 2.38 6.28 24.98
N TRP A 248 2.18 5.62 23.85
CA TRP A 248 2.07 6.24 22.53
C TRP A 248 1.33 5.29 21.57
N ARG A 249 0.54 5.84 20.65
CA ARG A 249 -0.15 5.08 19.60
C ARG A 249 -0.24 5.89 18.32
N PHE A 250 -0.12 5.20 17.20
CA PHE A 250 -0.58 5.65 15.89
C PHE A 250 -1.45 4.58 15.24
N GLU A 251 -2.69 4.93 14.86
CA GLU A 251 -3.63 4.06 14.13
C GLU A 251 -4.26 4.85 12.97
N LYS A 252 -3.98 4.46 11.73
CA LYS A 252 -4.43 5.16 10.52
C LYS A 252 -5.96 5.28 10.42
N ARG A 253 -6.71 4.34 11.00
CA ARG A 253 -8.18 4.31 11.01
C ARG A 253 -8.78 5.41 11.89
N GLU A 254 -7.99 6.01 12.78
CA GLU A 254 -8.35 7.20 13.57
C GLU A 254 -8.15 8.48 12.74
N HIS A 255 -7.58 8.38 11.54
CA HIS A 255 -7.19 9.49 10.67
C HIS A 255 -7.95 9.50 9.34
N THR A 256 -9.27 9.33 9.39
CA THR A 256 -10.14 9.23 8.19
C THR A 256 -11.12 10.39 8.03
N GLN A 257 -11.21 11.30 8.99
CA GLN A 257 -12.18 12.39 8.98
C GLN A 257 -11.72 13.55 8.10
N GLN A 258 -12.69 14.27 7.50
CA GLN A 258 -12.41 15.43 6.64
C GLN A 258 -11.62 16.52 7.36
N GLN A 259 -11.95 16.80 8.63
CA GLN A 259 -11.23 17.77 9.45
C GLN A 259 -9.72 17.48 9.48
N GLN A 260 -9.32 16.21 9.52
CA GLN A 260 -7.90 15.83 9.56
C GLN A 260 -7.21 15.98 8.19
N VAL A 261 -7.98 16.03 7.10
CA VAL A 261 -7.49 16.38 5.75
C VAL A 261 -7.35 17.89 5.62
N ASP A 262 -8.22 18.67 6.26
CA ASP A 262 -8.17 20.13 6.23
C ASP A 262 -7.05 20.67 7.12
N GLU A 263 -6.95 20.18 8.35
CA GLU A 263 -5.96 20.64 9.33
C GLU A 263 -4.58 20.00 9.13
N MET A 264 -4.53 18.81 8.52
CA MET A 264 -3.31 18.00 8.34
C MET A 264 -2.43 17.98 9.61
N PRO A 265 -2.95 17.53 10.76
CA PRO A 265 -2.18 17.55 11.99
C PRO A 265 -0.99 16.59 11.91
N LEU A 266 0.14 17.04 12.47
CA LEU A 266 1.33 16.22 12.65
C LEU A 266 1.02 15.01 13.53
N VAL A 267 1.68 13.90 13.23
CA VAL A 267 1.70 12.70 14.06
C VAL A 267 2.54 12.98 15.30
N PRO A 268 2.00 12.81 16.52
CA PRO A 268 2.77 12.93 17.74
C PRO A 268 3.95 11.98 17.75
N LEU A 269 5.11 12.44 18.22
CA LEU A 269 6.27 11.57 18.40
C LEU A 269 6.12 10.71 19.66
N PRO A 270 6.68 9.49 19.69
CA PRO A 270 6.81 8.71 20.90
C PRO A 270 7.54 9.49 22.02
N PRO A 271 7.22 9.24 23.31
CA PRO A 271 7.99 9.79 24.43
C PRO A 271 9.44 9.30 24.38
N PRO A 272 10.41 10.05 24.95
CA PRO A 272 11.83 9.68 24.91
C PRO A 272 12.09 8.23 25.36
N PHE A 273 12.92 7.51 24.60
CA PHE A 273 13.18 6.08 24.82
C PHE A 273 13.55 5.76 26.27
N GLN A 274 12.84 4.78 26.84
CA GLN A 274 13.12 4.24 28.17
C GLN A 274 13.32 2.73 28.06
N LYS A 275 14.53 2.27 28.37
CA LYS A 275 14.91 0.86 28.26
C LYS A 275 14.04 0.01 29.19
N GLY A 276 13.31 -0.94 28.62
CA GLY A 276 12.45 -1.88 29.37
C GLY A 276 11.13 -1.27 29.86
N ALA A 277 10.79 -0.04 29.46
CA ALA A 277 9.56 0.62 29.90
C ALA A 277 8.29 0.12 29.21
N TRP A 278 8.41 -0.37 27.97
CA TRP A 278 7.26 -0.68 27.14
C TRP A 278 7.32 -2.06 26.51
N ILE A 279 6.12 -2.54 26.20
CA ILE A 279 5.85 -3.67 25.33
C ILE A 279 5.24 -3.11 24.04
N THR A 280 5.66 -3.64 22.89
CA THR A 280 5.13 -3.28 21.57
C THR A 280 4.41 -4.47 20.95
N PRO A 281 3.06 -4.45 20.89
CA PRO A 281 2.25 -5.38 20.12
C PRO A 281 2.53 -5.29 18.61
N SER A 282 2.44 -6.41 17.91
CA SER A 282 2.49 -6.45 16.45
C SER A 282 1.66 -7.62 15.91
N ALA A 283 1.44 -7.67 14.59
CA ALA A 283 0.77 -8.81 13.96
C ALA A 283 1.53 -10.13 14.15
N ALA A 284 2.87 -10.09 14.29
CA ALA A 284 3.70 -11.27 14.55
C ALA A 284 3.80 -11.63 16.05
N ALA A 285 3.53 -10.67 16.94
CA ALA A 285 3.52 -10.87 18.39
C ALA A 285 2.35 -10.09 19.00
N PRO A 286 1.12 -10.65 19.00
CA PRO A 286 -0.08 -9.94 19.46
C PRO A 286 -0.04 -9.54 20.94
N ALA A 287 0.57 -10.38 21.79
CA ALA A 287 0.82 -10.05 23.20
C ALA A 287 1.93 -8.99 23.38
N GLY A 288 2.66 -8.69 22.30
CA GLY A 288 3.77 -7.77 22.25
C GLY A 288 5.10 -8.35 22.70
N ARG A 289 6.16 -7.62 22.36
CA ARG A 289 7.55 -7.89 22.77
C ARG A 289 8.13 -6.66 23.44
N ASN A 290 9.15 -6.86 24.28
CA ASN A 290 9.89 -5.73 24.87
C ASN A 290 10.36 -4.77 23.78
N THR A 291 10.06 -3.48 23.95
CA THR A 291 10.47 -2.45 22.99
C THR A 291 11.99 -2.27 23.05
N THR A 292 12.67 -2.72 21.99
CA THR A 292 14.10 -2.51 21.80
C THR A 292 14.37 -1.06 21.34
N ARG A 293 15.63 -0.61 21.44
CA ARG A 293 16.03 0.70 20.88
C ARG A 293 15.74 0.77 19.37
N ALA A 294 16.07 -0.29 18.63
CA ALA A 294 15.85 -0.38 17.19
C ALA A 294 14.36 -0.27 16.83
N LEU A 295 13.49 -0.99 17.54
CA LEU A 295 12.05 -0.91 17.33
C LEU A 295 11.51 0.49 17.64
N TYR A 296 11.94 1.09 18.75
CA TYR A 296 11.59 2.46 19.09
C TYR A 296 12.00 3.44 17.98
N ASP A 297 13.24 3.34 17.48
CA ASP A 297 13.75 4.20 16.42
C ASP A 297 12.95 4.06 15.13
N MET A 298 12.50 2.85 14.79
CA MET A 298 11.62 2.64 13.64
C MET A 298 10.27 3.36 13.79
N LEU A 299 9.69 3.37 15.00
CA LEU A 299 8.43 4.08 15.26
C LEU A 299 8.60 5.59 15.21
N VAL A 300 9.71 6.11 15.76
CA VAL A 300 10.07 7.53 15.66
C VAL A 300 10.28 7.90 14.20
N LEU A 301 11.10 7.15 13.46
CA LEU A 301 11.39 7.39 12.04
C LEU A 301 10.12 7.37 11.19
N MET A 302 9.18 6.47 11.48
CA MET A 302 7.87 6.44 10.83
C MET A 302 7.10 7.74 11.06
N ALA A 303 6.95 8.17 12.32
CA ALA A 303 6.22 9.39 12.67
C ALA A 303 6.89 10.66 12.12
N GLU A 304 8.21 10.78 12.23
CA GLU A 304 8.98 11.89 11.66
C GLU A 304 8.87 11.95 10.13
N THR A 305 8.89 10.81 9.45
CA THR A 305 8.73 10.76 8.00
C THR A 305 7.32 11.16 7.57
N MET A 306 6.29 10.72 8.29
CA MET A 306 4.92 11.21 8.07
C MET A 306 4.86 12.73 8.23
N ASN A 307 5.45 13.27 9.29
CA ASN A 307 5.46 14.71 9.57
C ASN A 307 6.17 15.51 8.48
N ARG A 308 7.33 15.06 8.02
CA ARG A 308 8.02 15.68 6.87
C ARG A 308 7.16 15.64 5.60
N GLY A 309 6.45 14.53 5.36
CA GLY A 309 5.50 14.43 4.24
C GLY A 309 4.34 15.43 4.36
N ILE A 310 3.80 15.62 5.56
CA ILE A 310 2.76 16.61 5.85
C ILE A 310 3.27 18.04 5.61
N GLU A 311 4.46 18.35 6.10
CA GLU A 311 5.11 19.65 5.91
C GLU A 311 5.40 19.93 4.43
N GLU A 312 5.89 18.94 3.69
CA GLU A 312 6.17 19.05 2.26
C GLU A 312 4.95 19.45 1.43
N VAL A 313 3.77 18.93 1.79
CA VAL A 313 2.53 19.33 1.10
C VAL A 313 1.97 20.65 1.62
N GLY A 314 2.52 21.24 2.67
CA GLY A 314 2.11 22.54 3.22
C GLY A 314 1.26 22.48 4.49
N GLY A 315 1.12 21.31 5.13
CA GLY A 315 0.28 21.14 6.32
C GLY A 315 -1.15 21.60 6.08
N ALA A 316 -1.71 22.40 7.00
CA ALA A 316 -3.05 22.98 6.86
C ALA A 316 -3.24 23.88 5.62
N ARG A 317 -2.14 24.35 5.00
CA ARG A 317 -2.16 25.20 3.81
C ARG A 317 -1.93 24.43 2.51
N TRP A 318 -2.16 23.12 2.51
CA TRP A 318 -1.80 22.28 1.37
C TRP A 318 -2.48 22.69 0.06
N ARG A 319 -3.71 23.20 0.10
CA ARG A 319 -4.40 23.70 -1.09
C ARG A 319 -3.64 24.86 -1.75
N GLU A 320 -3.08 25.76 -0.95
CA GLU A 320 -2.30 26.89 -1.45
C GLU A 320 -0.94 26.44 -1.99
N VAL A 321 -0.25 25.55 -1.26
CA VAL A 321 1.09 25.08 -1.62
C VAL A 321 1.07 24.20 -2.87
N LEU A 322 0.13 23.25 -2.92
CA LEU A 322 -0.02 22.36 -4.07
C LEU A 322 -0.67 23.09 -5.26
N GLY A 323 -1.60 24.02 -5.03
CA GLY A 323 -2.24 24.80 -6.09
C GLY A 323 -1.24 25.63 -6.90
N ARG A 324 -0.32 26.34 -6.22
CA ARG A 324 0.74 27.11 -6.89
C ARG A 324 1.70 26.25 -7.72
N SER A 325 1.85 24.98 -7.35
CA SER A 325 2.72 24.05 -8.09
C SER A 325 2.08 23.59 -9.41
N HIS A 326 0.75 23.68 -9.53
CA HIS A 326 0.01 23.25 -10.71
C HIS A 326 -0.04 24.31 -11.82
N ASP A 327 0.10 25.60 -11.46
CA ASP A 327 0.15 26.72 -12.41
C ASP A 327 1.55 26.96 -13.01
N ALA A 328 2.58 26.27 -12.51
CA ALA A 328 3.98 26.46 -12.89
C ALA A 328 4.56 25.34 -13.77
N GLY A 329 3.70 24.46 -14.33
CA GLY A 329 4.09 23.28 -15.11
C GLY A 329 3.47 23.25 -16.50
#